data_AF-A0A535F5E2-F1
#
_entry.id   AF-A0A535F5E2-F1
#
_cell.length_a   1.000
_cell.length_b   1.000
_cell.length_c   1.000
_cell.angle_alpha   90.00
_cell.angle_beta   90.00
_cell.angle_gamma   90.00
#
_symmetry.space_group_name_H-M   'P 1'
#
loop_
_entity.id
_entity.type
_entity.pdbx_description
1 polymer ?
#
loop_
_entity_poly.entity_id
_entity_poly.type
_entity_poly.pdbx_seq_one_letter_code
_entity_poly.pdbx_strand_id
1 'polypeptide(L)'
;MSHSSDSFLIEHPNRLTASMHIIIRVFRKLSFYPVSISELLLQLEEVTTPIHLTRTVNRAQNLLWKLPTKEQGAFRQNLVNVLSKHVLQGAQEEMRLEAAGWLRLFVQAGQVAQPADIFVTLVTASMQAPLREHQSNLKVGFSPPTHLKKMTTGGTPDPGRRDCVPSALPSCFSSGELNEQRVYLKMIFECFWPFRHPYPAYTWQVLPTNEVFYPLAPLLDKADYSTQDALIGIYGELPALDDAEILEHLLPVALQWSRHADPERRRRVANILAHINQESAQEALCCLQSDPDTDVRESAKSAAGYVRKA
;
A
#
# COMPACT_ATOMS: atom_id res chain seq x y z
N MET A 1 -21.12 82.68 -16.80
CA MET A 1 -22.06 82.02 -15.88
C MET A 1 -22.00 80.53 -16.19
N SER A 2 -21.69 79.56 -15.35
CA SER A 2 -21.22 79.47 -13.95
C SER A 2 -21.26 77.97 -13.61
N HIS A 3 -20.17 77.41 -13.07
CA HIS A 3 -20.04 76.19 -12.21
C HIS A 3 -20.55 74.83 -12.74
N SER A 4 -19.71 73.80 -12.95
CA SER A 4 -18.92 72.98 -11.99
C SER A 4 -19.76 71.93 -11.24
N SER A 5 -19.44 70.64 -11.45
CA SER A 5 -19.22 69.64 -10.40
C SER A 5 -18.65 68.34 -10.99
N ASP A 6 -17.39 68.08 -10.64
CA ASP A 6 -16.73 66.78 -10.72
C ASP A 6 -17.39 65.76 -9.79
N SER A 7 -17.36 64.48 -10.17
CA SER A 7 -17.10 63.42 -9.19
C SER A 7 -16.54 62.18 -9.88
N PHE A 8 -15.22 62.02 -9.74
CA PHE A 8 -14.53 60.74 -9.84
C PHE A 8 -14.88 59.90 -8.61
N LEU A 9 -15.48 58.72 -8.81
CA LEU A 9 -15.43 57.64 -7.83
C LEU A 9 -14.76 56.42 -8.45
N ILE A 10 -13.49 56.28 -8.09
CA ILE A 10 -12.69 55.07 -8.23
C ILE A 10 -13.20 54.10 -7.15
N GLU A 11 -14.04 53.15 -7.53
CA GLU A 11 -14.30 51.95 -6.73
C GLU A 11 -13.13 50.97 -6.91
N HIS A 12 -12.29 50.86 -5.88
CA HIS A 12 -11.33 49.78 -5.73
C HIS A 12 -11.88 48.75 -4.73
N PRO A 13 -12.36 47.57 -5.15
CA PRO A 13 -12.58 46.48 -4.24
C PRO A 13 -11.28 45.68 -4.04
N ASN A 14 -10.89 45.54 -2.78
CA ASN A 14 -10.25 44.34 -2.20
C ASN A 14 -8.76 44.08 -2.50
N ARG A 15 -7.87 45.03 -2.15
CA ARG A 15 -6.43 44.77 -1.96
C ARG A 15 -6.05 44.18 -0.59
N LEU A 16 -6.96 44.15 0.38
CA LEU A 16 -6.66 43.67 1.75
C LEU A 16 -6.72 42.14 1.89
N THR A 17 -7.59 41.45 1.14
CA THR A 17 -7.70 39.98 1.19
C THR A 17 -6.56 39.27 0.46
N ALA A 18 -6.07 39.81 -0.66
CA ALA A 18 -4.89 39.27 -1.34
C ALA A 18 -3.59 39.45 -0.52
N SER A 19 -3.53 40.50 0.29
CA SER A 19 -2.36 40.82 1.11
C SER A 19 -2.23 39.88 2.33
N MET A 20 -3.33 39.35 2.87
CA MET A 20 -3.28 38.40 3.99
C MET A 20 -2.67 37.04 3.61
N HIS A 21 -2.91 36.53 2.40
CA HIS A 21 -2.27 35.28 1.95
C HIS A 21 -0.77 35.41 1.68
N ILE A 22 -0.31 36.62 1.31
CA ILE A 22 1.12 36.89 1.12
C ILE A 22 1.81 37.04 2.48
N ILE A 23 1.17 37.69 3.46
CA ILE A 23 1.71 37.84 4.82
C ILE A 23 1.83 36.48 5.52
N ILE A 24 0.87 35.57 5.36
CA ILE A 24 0.96 34.19 5.89
C ILE A 24 2.13 33.41 5.24
N ARG A 25 2.39 33.61 3.93
CA ARG A 25 3.54 32.96 3.26
C ARG A 25 4.89 33.54 3.67
N VAL A 26 4.98 34.84 3.97
CA VAL A 26 6.23 35.48 4.39
C VAL A 26 6.59 35.13 5.84
N PHE A 27 5.59 35.01 6.73
CA PHE A 27 5.84 34.55 8.11
C PHE A 27 6.22 33.07 8.22
N ARG A 28 5.94 32.24 7.19
CA ARG A 28 6.35 30.82 7.12
C ARG A 28 7.88 30.63 7.09
N LYS A 29 8.67 31.68 6.80
CA LYS A 29 10.15 31.61 6.76
C LYS A 29 10.86 32.07 8.05
N LEU A 30 10.14 32.52 9.09
CA LEU A 30 10.75 33.01 10.33
C LEU A 30 10.14 32.48 11.62
N SER A 31 9.31 31.43 11.56
CA SER A 31 8.63 30.90 12.74
C SER A 31 9.42 29.76 13.39
N PHE A 32 10.11 30.07 14.49
CA PHE A 32 10.55 29.14 15.53
C PHE A 32 9.44 28.93 16.60
N TYR A 33 8.16 28.98 16.22
CA TYR A 33 7.05 28.71 17.14
C TYR A 33 6.68 27.22 17.15
N PRO A 34 6.13 26.70 18.27
CA PRO A 34 5.59 25.34 18.30
C PRO A 34 4.46 25.23 17.27
N VAL A 35 4.68 24.45 16.21
CA VAL A 35 3.67 24.18 15.18
C VAL A 35 2.43 23.61 15.86
N SER A 36 1.28 24.26 15.68
CA SER A 36 0.02 23.79 16.24
C SER A 36 -0.43 22.50 15.54
N ILE A 37 -1.22 21.67 16.23
CA ILE A 37 -1.77 20.42 15.68
C ILE A 37 -2.51 20.67 14.36
N SER A 38 -3.39 21.66 14.35
CA SER A 38 -4.21 22.02 13.19
C SER A 38 -3.35 22.49 12.01
N GLU A 39 -2.31 23.27 12.28
CA GLU A 39 -1.38 23.69 11.24
C GLU A 39 -0.61 22.51 10.64
N LEU A 40 -0.21 21.54 11.46
CA LEU A 40 0.50 20.37 10.95
C LEU A 40 -0.41 19.46 10.12
N LEU A 41 -1.68 19.29 10.52
CA LEU A 41 -2.67 18.55 9.72
C LEU A 41 -2.96 19.23 8.38
N LEU A 42 -3.12 20.56 8.37
CA LEU A 42 -3.24 21.32 7.13
C LEU A 42 -1.99 21.17 6.24
N GLN A 43 -0.80 21.23 6.83
CA GLN A 43 0.43 21.00 6.09
C GLN A 43 0.47 19.61 5.46
N LEU A 44 0.02 18.57 6.19
CA LEU A 44 -0.08 17.21 5.68
C LEU A 44 -1.06 17.11 4.51
N GLU A 45 -2.24 17.73 4.59
CA GLU A 45 -3.23 17.71 3.51
C GLU A 45 -2.72 18.36 2.22
N GLU A 46 -1.90 19.41 2.34
CA GLU A 46 -1.34 20.15 1.20
C GLU A 46 -0.04 19.53 0.64
N VAL A 47 0.50 18.46 1.25
CA VAL A 47 1.75 17.86 0.76
C VAL A 47 1.55 17.27 -0.62
N THR A 48 2.47 17.58 -1.53
CA THR A 48 2.49 17.05 -2.90
C THR A 48 3.70 16.17 -3.20
N THR A 49 4.66 16.02 -2.28
CA THR A 49 5.89 15.23 -2.51
C THR A 49 6.14 14.20 -1.41
N PRO A 50 6.63 12.98 -1.75
CA PRO A 50 6.88 11.92 -0.77
C PRO A 50 7.81 12.36 0.36
N ILE A 51 8.93 13.01 0.03
CA ILE A 51 9.92 13.46 1.03
C ILE A 51 9.30 14.43 2.05
N HIS A 52 8.44 15.35 1.57
CA HIS A 52 7.74 16.27 2.48
C HIS A 52 6.69 15.54 3.31
N LEU A 53 6.05 14.50 2.77
CA LEU A 53 5.11 13.68 3.50
C LEU A 53 5.81 12.98 4.66
N THR A 54 6.89 12.25 4.37
CA THR A 54 7.71 11.55 5.36
C THR A 54 8.18 12.48 6.47
N ARG A 55 8.69 13.67 6.13
CA ARG A 55 9.13 14.66 7.13
C ARG A 55 7.98 15.16 7.99
N THR A 56 6.83 15.45 7.39
CA THR A 56 5.68 16.01 8.10
C THR A 56 5.01 14.96 8.99
N VAL A 57 4.91 13.71 8.53
CA VAL A 57 4.44 12.58 9.34
C VAL A 57 5.35 12.31 10.53
N ASN A 58 6.67 12.30 10.34
CA ASN A 58 7.63 12.17 11.45
C ASN A 58 7.48 13.29 12.49
N ARG A 59 7.24 14.54 12.05
CA ARG A 59 6.93 15.64 12.96
C ARG A 59 5.60 15.42 13.69
N ALA A 60 4.58 14.94 12.99
CA ALA A 60 3.29 14.56 13.57
C ALA A 60 3.48 13.53 14.69
N GLN A 61 4.23 12.46 14.44
CA GLN A 61 4.51 11.41 15.42
C GLN A 61 5.27 11.95 16.64
N ASN A 62 6.26 12.83 16.43
CA ASN A 62 6.98 13.47 17.54
C ASN A 62 6.08 14.37 18.39
N LEU A 63 5.09 15.03 17.78
CA LEU A 63 4.09 15.82 18.51
C LEU A 63 3.08 14.93 19.24
N LEU A 64 2.65 13.83 18.63
CA LEU A 64 1.70 12.88 19.20
C LEU A 64 2.10 12.45 20.62
N TRP A 65 3.38 12.15 20.85
CA TRP A 65 3.89 11.74 22.17
C TRP A 65 3.88 12.85 23.23
N LYS A 66 3.76 14.11 22.81
CA LYS A 66 3.67 15.29 23.69
C LYS A 66 2.23 15.66 24.04
N LEU A 67 1.24 15.07 23.35
CA LEU A 67 -0.17 15.37 23.58
C LEU A 67 -0.72 14.62 24.80
N PRO A 68 -1.73 15.18 25.49
CA PRO A 68 -2.49 14.45 26.50
C PRO A 68 -3.08 13.17 25.91
N THR A 69 -3.07 12.06 26.66
CA THR A 69 -3.55 10.75 26.19
C THR A 69 -4.96 10.77 25.59
N LYS A 70 -5.83 11.64 26.12
CA LYS A 70 -7.21 11.82 25.63
C LYS A 70 -7.29 12.38 24.21
N GLU A 71 -6.30 13.16 23.79
CA GLU A 71 -6.23 13.79 22.47
C GLU A 71 -5.45 12.96 21.45
N GLN A 72 -4.56 12.07 21.93
CA GLN A 72 -3.74 11.22 21.08
C GLN A 72 -4.57 10.37 20.11
N GLY A 73 -5.68 9.79 20.57
CA GLY A 73 -6.55 8.95 19.74
C GLY A 73 -7.15 9.73 18.56
N ALA A 74 -7.73 10.90 18.82
CA ALA A 74 -8.30 11.76 17.78
C ALA A 74 -7.23 12.25 16.79
N PHE A 75 -6.04 12.59 17.28
CA PHE A 75 -4.94 13.01 16.41
C PHE A 75 -4.44 11.88 15.50
N ARG A 76 -4.31 10.65 16.01
CA ARG A 76 -3.96 9.48 15.18
C ARG A 76 -5.01 9.22 14.11
N GLN A 77 -6.30 9.30 14.45
CA GLN A 77 -7.36 9.09 13.47
C GLN A 77 -7.33 10.16 12.36
N ASN A 78 -7.12 11.43 12.70
CA ASN A 78 -6.97 12.48 11.70
C ASN A 78 -5.78 12.23 10.78
N LEU A 79 -4.65 11.78 11.34
CA LEU A 79 -3.47 11.43 10.56
C LEU A 79 -3.74 10.27 9.59
N VAL A 80 -4.45 9.22 10.05
CA VAL A 80 -4.89 8.11 9.20
C VAL A 80 -5.82 8.58 8.08
N ASN A 81 -6.77 9.47 8.37
CA ASN A 81 -7.70 10.01 7.37
C ASN A 81 -6.96 10.80 6.28
N VAL A 82 -6.02 11.67 6.66
CA VAL A 82 -5.23 12.46 5.70
C VAL A 82 -4.34 11.56 4.83
N LEU A 83 -3.68 10.55 5.43
CA LEU A 83 -2.88 9.59 4.68
C LEU A 83 -3.75 8.75 3.73
N SER A 84 -4.92 8.30 4.17
CA SER A 84 -5.86 7.54 3.32
C SER A 84 -6.33 8.37 2.13
N LYS A 85 -6.58 9.67 2.33
CA LYS A 85 -6.85 10.61 1.23
C LYS A 85 -5.69 10.67 0.24
N HIS A 86 -4.45 10.75 0.71
CA HIS A 86 -3.27 10.74 -0.17
C HIS A 86 -3.09 9.43 -0.92
N VAL A 87 -3.40 8.29 -0.31
CA VAL A 87 -3.37 6.98 -0.98
C VAL A 87 -4.37 6.94 -2.14
N LEU A 88 -5.60 7.42 -1.93
CA LEU A 88 -6.66 7.31 -2.93
C LEU A 88 -6.63 8.43 -3.99
N GLN A 89 -6.19 9.62 -3.61
CA GLN A 89 -6.34 10.83 -4.43
C GLN A 89 -5.00 11.46 -4.82
N GLY A 90 -3.87 10.92 -4.35
CA GLY A 90 -2.55 11.44 -4.66
C GLY A 90 -2.28 11.45 -6.17
N ALA A 91 -1.78 12.56 -6.71
CA ALA A 91 -1.57 12.72 -8.15
C ALA A 91 -0.45 11.82 -8.70
N GLN A 92 0.56 11.50 -7.88
CA GLN A 92 1.74 10.73 -8.27
C GLN A 92 1.77 9.37 -7.58
N GLU A 93 2.16 8.33 -8.31
CA GLU A 93 2.35 6.95 -7.80
C GLU A 93 3.23 6.94 -6.54
N GLU A 94 4.39 7.59 -6.59
CA GLU A 94 5.32 7.65 -5.45
C GLU A 94 4.69 8.26 -4.19
N MET A 95 3.81 9.26 -4.37
CA MET A 95 3.12 9.91 -3.25
C MET A 95 2.07 8.99 -2.64
N ARG A 96 1.28 8.30 -3.48
CA ARG A 96 0.27 7.35 -3.01
C ARG A 96 0.91 6.15 -2.30
N LEU A 97 2.03 5.64 -2.85
CA LEU A 97 2.77 4.52 -2.26
C LEU A 97 3.46 4.90 -0.94
N GLU A 98 4.07 6.08 -0.83
CA GLU A 98 4.68 6.53 0.43
C GLU A 98 3.60 6.72 1.51
N ALA A 99 2.44 7.29 1.16
CA ALA A 99 1.31 7.41 2.09
C ALA A 99 0.81 6.03 2.56
N ALA A 100 0.70 5.06 1.66
CA ALA A 100 0.30 3.70 2.00
C ALA A 100 1.35 2.98 2.87
N GLY A 101 2.64 3.23 2.61
CA GLY A 101 3.74 2.77 3.46
C GLY A 101 3.61 3.26 4.90
N TRP A 102 3.21 4.52 5.10
CA TRP A 102 2.94 5.07 6.42
C TRP A 102 1.74 4.43 7.11
N LEU A 103 0.64 4.23 6.38
CA LEU A 103 -0.53 3.50 6.90
C LEU A 103 -0.15 2.09 7.36
N ARG A 104 0.64 1.36 6.57
CA ARG A 104 1.17 0.05 6.95
C ARG A 104 1.93 0.10 8.25
N LEU A 105 2.86 1.05 8.40
CA LEU A 105 3.65 1.17 9.63
C LEU A 105 2.77 1.46 10.86
N PHE A 106 1.71 2.27 10.72
CA PHE A 106 0.80 2.54 11.83
C PHE A 106 -0.03 1.31 12.23
N VAL A 107 -0.49 0.53 11.25
CA VAL A 107 -1.15 -0.75 11.52
C VAL A 107 -0.20 -1.67 12.28
N GLN A 108 1.01 -1.89 11.75
CA GLN A 108 2.00 -2.78 12.35
C GLN A 108 2.43 -2.33 13.76
N ALA A 109 2.45 -1.03 14.02
CA ALA A 109 2.77 -0.47 15.34
C ALA A 109 1.59 -0.47 16.33
N GLY A 110 0.41 -0.99 15.97
CA GLY A 110 -0.78 -0.99 16.84
C GLY A 110 -1.29 0.42 17.14
N GLN A 111 -1.04 1.39 16.24
CA GLN A 111 -1.36 2.79 16.46
C GLN A 111 -2.73 3.22 15.93
N VAL A 112 -3.48 2.30 15.32
CA VAL A 112 -4.72 2.61 14.61
C VAL A 112 -5.90 2.05 15.39
N ALA A 113 -6.92 2.87 15.62
CA ALA A 113 -8.13 2.42 16.32
C ALA A 113 -8.98 1.48 15.45
N GLN A 114 -9.04 1.76 14.14
CA GLN A 114 -9.84 1.04 13.15
C GLN A 114 -8.95 0.56 12.00
N PRO A 115 -8.19 -0.55 12.17
CA PRO A 115 -7.32 -1.07 11.12
C PRO A 115 -8.09 -1.53 9.85
N ALA A 116 -9.38 -1.83 9.98
CA ALA A 116 -10.26 -2.15 8.87
C ALA A 116 -10.39 -1.01 7.84
N ASP A 117 -10.38 0.26 8.27
CA ASP A 117 -10.46 1.40 7.35
C ASP A 117 -9.23 1.49 6.45
N ILE A 118 -8.06 1.17 7.02
CA ILE A 118 -6.81 1.11 6.26
C ILE A 118 -6.84 -0.06 5.28
N PHE A 119 -7.37 -1.21 5.70
CA PHE A 119 -7.57 -2.36 4.81
C PHE A 119 -8.41 -1.95 3.58
N VAL A 120 -9.58 -1.37 3.81
CA VAL A 120 -10.50 -0.92 2.74
C VAL A 120 -9.82 0.12 1.84
N THR A 121 -9.06 1.04 2.42
CA THR A 121 -8.29 2.04 1.67
C THR A 121 -7.28 1.38 0.72
N LEU A 122 -6.51 0.40 1.20
CA LEU A 122 -5.50 -0.28 0.38
C LEU A 122 -6.14 -1.16 -0.71
N VAL A 123 -7.26 -1.84 -0.41
CA VAL A 123 -8.03 -2.60 -1.41
C VAL A 123 -8.59 -1.66 -2.48
N THR A 124 -9.16 -0.54 -2.07
CA THR A 124 -9.69 0.45 -3.02
C THR A 124 -8.58 0.98 -3.93
N ALA A 125 -7.40 1.27 -3.35
CA ALA A 125 -6.24 1.74 -4.10
C ALA A 125 -5.71 0.67 -5.08
N SER A 126 -5.69 -0.61 -4.70
CA SER A 126 -5.25 -1.69 -5.60
C SER A 126 -6.20 -1.87 -6.79
N MET A 127 -7.50 -1.62 -6.61
CA MET A 127 -8.50 -1.66 -7.68
C MET A 127 -8.43 -0.46 -8.62
N GLN A 128 -7.99 0.70 -8.14
CA GLN A 128 -7.86 1.92 -8.93
C GLN A 128 -6.49 2.07 -9.60
N ALA A 129 -5.48 1.33 -9.13
CA ALA A 129 -4.12 1.41 -9.65
C ALA A 129 -4.09 1.03 -11.14
N PRO A 130 -3.44 1.84 -12.00
CA PRO A 130 -3.36 1.57 -13.42
C PRO A 130 -2.62 0.24 -13.68
N LEU A 131 -3.22 -0.62 -14.51
CA LEU A 131 -2.54 -1.82 -15.00
C LEU A 131 -1.48 -1.39 -16.03
N ARG A 132 -0.19 -1.54 -15.70
CA ARG A 132 0.87 -1.39 -16.71
C ARG A 132 0.82 -2.59 -17.65
N GLU A 133 0.18 -2.44 -18.80
CA GLU A 133 0.34 -3.37 -19.91
C GLU A 133 1.82 -3.41 -20.31
N HIS A 134 2.45 -4.58 -20.17
CA HIS A 134 3.78 -4.82 -20.72
C HIS A 134 3.69 -4.81 -22.25
N GLN A 135 3.78 -3.63 -22.88
CA GLN A 135 4.14 -3.54 -24.29
C GLN A 135 5.62 -3.89 -24.43
N SER A 136 5.90 -5.17 -24.63
CA SER A 136 7.20 -5.69 -25.03
C SER A 136 7.52 -5.27 -26.48
N ASN A 137 7.80 -3.99 -26.70
CA ASN A 137 8.47 -3.54 -27.92
C ASN A 137 9.98 -3.86 -27.81
N LEU A 138 10.31 -5.11 -28.14
CA LEU A 138 11.67 -5.56 -28.44
C LEU A 138 12.22 -4.77 -29.64
N LYS A 139 12.86 -3.62 -29.39
CA LYS A 139 13.90 -3.09 -30.27
C LYS A 139 15.22 -3.78 -29.90
N VAL A 140 15.46 -4.91 -30.54
CA VAL A 140 16.78 -5.55 -30.59
C VAL A 140 17.71 -4.63 -31.38
N GLY A 141 18.47 -3.80 -30.67
CA GLY A 141 19.61 -3.07 -31.19
C GLY A 141 20.89 -3.65 -30.61
N PHE A 142 21.41 -4.71 -31.22
CA PHE A 142 22.75 -5.21 -30.94
C PHE A 142 23.78 -4.14 -31.35
N SER A 143 24.64 -3.74 -30.40
CA SER A 143 25.95 -3.16 -30.69
C SER A 143 26.99 -3.77 -29.73
N PRO A 144 28.21 -4.13 -30.19
CA PRO A 144 29.15 -4.93 -29.42
C PRO A 144 30.03 -4.06 -28.48
N PRO A 145 30.68 -4.67 -27.47
CA PRO A 145 31.49 -3.93 -26.51
C PRO A 145 32.93 -3.73 -27.01
N THR A 146 33.44 -2.50 -26.91
CA THR A 146 34.83 -2.17 -27.21
C THR A 146 35.55 -1.70 -25.95
N HIS A 147 36.47 -2.56 -25.48
CA HIS A 147 37.69 -2.31 -24.70
C HIS A 147 37.71 -1.41 -23.45
N LEU A 148 37.98 -2.08 -22.31
CA LEU A 148 39.19 -1.94 -21.48
C LEU A 148 39.70 -0.51 -21.17
N LYS A 149 39.52 -0.03 -19.92
CA LYS A 149 40.49 0.88 -19.28
C LYS A 149 40.41 0.90 -17.74
N LYS A 150 41.47 0.32 -17.17
CA LYS A 150 42.27 0.73 -15.99
C LYS A 150 41.58 1.05 -14.65
N MET A 151 41.91 0.19 -13.68
CA MET A 151 42.07 0.50 -12.26
C MET A 151 42.84 1.80 -12.03
N THR A 152 42.30 2.66 -11.16
CA THR A 152 43.11 3.56 -10.33
C THR A 152 42.47 3.68 -8.95
N THR A 153 43.30 3.45 -7.94
CA THR A 153 43.06 3.54 -6.50
C THR A 153 42.94 4.98 -6.01
N GLY A 154 42.17 5.19 -4.93
CA GLY A 154 42.39 6.29 -3.98
C GLY A 154 41.31 7.36 -3.95
N GLY A 155 40.46 7.32 -2.93
CA GLY A 155 39.53 8.39 -2.59
C GLY A 155 38.98 8.18 -1.18
N THR A 156 39.53 8.92 -0.23
CA THR A 156 39.09 9.05 1.18
C THR A 156 37.60 9.37 1.30
N PRO A 157 36.89 8.84 2.32
CA PRO A 157 35.47 9.15 2.52
C PRO A 157 35.30 10.58 3.08
N ASP A 158 34.55 11.38 2.34
CA ASP A 158 34.05 12.70 2.69
C ASP A 158 33.00 12.60 3.83
N PRO A 159 33.20 13.20 5.01
CA PRO A 159 32.27 13.15 6.12
C PRO A 159 31.21 14.26 5.94
N GLY A 160 30.35 14.10 4.94
CA GLY A 160 29.51 15.22 4.53
C GLY A 160 28.38 14.89 3.58
N ARG A 161 27.62 13.80 3.77
CA ARG A 161 26.33 13.70 3.06
C ARG A 161 25.29 12.75 3.66
N ARG A 162 24.10 13.37 3.76
CA ARG A 162 22.73 12.84 3.81
C ARG A 162 22.20 12.51 5.20
N ASP A 163 21.43 13.46 5.71
CA ASP A 163 20.21 13.19 6.48
C ASP A 163 19.35 12.19 5.68
N CYS A 164 19.62 10.90 5.88
CA CYS A 164 18.74 9.83 5.46
C CYS A 164 17.47 9.94 6.32
N VAL A 165 16.48 10.67 5.83
CA VAL A 165 15.13 10.61 6.42
C VAL A 165 14.61 9.21 6.15
N PRO A 166 14.23 8.43 7.18
CA PRO A 166 13.70 7.09 6.99
C PRO A 166 12.41 7.16 6.16
N SER A 167 12.41 6.61 4.95
CA SER A 167 11.19 6.46 4.13
C SER A 167 10.33 5.35 4.72
N ALA A 168 9.01 5.49 4.59
CA ALA A 168 8.08 4.45 5.00
C ALA A 168 8.01 3.28 4.00
N LEU A 169 8.53 3.48 2.78
CA LEU A 169 8.72 2.43 1.79
C LEU A 169 10.02 1.65 2.11
N PRO A 170 9.94 0.31 2.19
CA PRO A 170 11.12 -0.55 2.21
C PRO A 170 12.09 -0.23 1.07
N SER A 171 13.40 -0.29 1.35
CA SER A 171 14.47 -0.07 0.37
C SER A 171 14.47 -1.04 -0.82
N CYS A 172 13.63 -2.09 -0.78
CA CYS A 172 13.41 -3.04 -1.86
C CYS A 172 12.44 -2.52 -2.94
N PHE A 173 11.75 -1.39 -2.73
CA PHE A 173 10.89 -0.76 -3.74
C PHE A 173 11.70 0.17 -4.64
N SER A 174 12.64 -0.39 -5.40
CA SER A 174 13.19 0.31 -6.56
C SER A 174 12.11 0.35 -7.64
N SER A 175 11.73 1.56 -8.06
CA SER A 175 10.60 1.93 -8.92
C SER A 175 10.57 1.35 -10.36
N GLY A 176 11.31 0.26 -10.62
CA GLY A 176 11.43 -0.36 -11.94
C GLY A 176 10.63 -1.64 -12.16
N GLU A 177 10.33 -2.44 -11.12
CA GLU A 177 9.94 -3.85 -11.33
C GLU A 177 8.52 -4.24 -10.85
N LEU A 178 7.87 -3.45 -10.00
CA LEU A 178 6.55 -3.77 -9.46
C LEU A 178 5.51 -2.74 -9.90
N ASN A 179 4.41 -3.22 -10.50
CA ASN A 179 3.24 -2.37 -10.75
C ASN A 179 2.66 -1.88 -9.42
N GLU A 180 2.15 -0.65 -9.37
CA GLU A 180 1.54 -0.02 -8.19
C GLU A 180 0.50 -0.93 -7.51
N GLN A 181 -0.37 -1.58 -8.30
CA GLN A 181 -1.33 -2.56 -7.80
C GLN A 181 -0.66 -3.68 -6.98
N ARG A 182 0.46 -4.23 -7.46
CA ARG A 182 1.18 -5.31 -6.78
C ARG A 182 1.80 -4.82 -5.47
N VAL A 183 2.22 -3.56 -5.41
CA VAL A 183 2.73 -2.96 -4.17
C VAL A 183 1.61 -2.87 -3.13
N TYR A 184 0.40 -2.45 -3.53
CA TYR A 184 -0.75 -2.43 -2.61
C TYR A 184 -1.15 -3.83 -2.15
N LEU A 185 -1.24 -4.81 -3.05
CA LEU A 185 -1.56 -6.20 -2.68
C LEU A 185 -0.53 -6.76 -1.69
N LYS A 186 0.75 -6.49 -1.92
CA LYS A 186 1.82 -6.86 -1.00
C LYS A 186 1.67 -6.14 0.35
N MET A 187 1.34 -4.86 0.38
CA MET A 187 1.10 -4.13 1.62
C MET A 187 -0.12 -4.67 2.38
N ILE A 188 -1.20 -5.05 1.69
CA ILE A 188 -2.36 -5.71 2.31
C ILE A 188 -1.91 -6.97 3.03
N PHE A 189 -1.15 -7.83 2.34
CA PHE A 189 -0.57 -9.03 2.96
C PHE A 189 0.36 -8.67 4.15
N GLU A 190 1.27 -7.71 4.01
CA GLU A 190 2.17 -7.32 5.10
C GLU A 190 1.49 -6.60 6.29
N CYS A 191 0.35 -5.94 6.08
CA CYS A 191 -0.38 -5.25 7.16
C CYS A 191 -1.21 -6.24 7.97
N PHE A 192 -1.86 -7.18 7.28
CA PHE A 192 -2.97 -7.95 7.83
C PHE A 192 -2.66 -9.44 7.96
N TRP A 193 -1.49 -9.87 7.47
CA TRP A 193 -1.07 -11.27 7.48
C TRP A 193 0.10 -11.69 8.38
N PRO A 194 1.05 -10.83 8.82
CA PRO A 194 2.05 -11.23 9.80
C PRO A 194 1.49 -11.41 11.23
N PHE A 195 0.16 -11.43 11.40
CA PHE A 195 -0.52 -11.69 12.67
C PHE A 195 -0.58 -13.17 13.08
N ARG A 196 0.28 -14.01 12.50
CA ARG A 196 0.65 -15.30 13.11
C ARG A 196 1.49 -14.99 14.37
N HIS A 197 1.23 -15.75 15.43
CA HIS A 197 1.92 -15.77 16.73
C HIS A 197 3.39 -15.26 16.68
N PRO A 198 3.86 -14.44 17.65
CA PRO A 198 3.28 -14.26 18.99
C PRO A 198 2.64 -12.92 19.32
N TYR A 199 2.75 -11.90 18.47
CA TYR A 199 2.39 -10.54 18.88
C TYR A 199 1.56 -9.82 17.83
N PRO A 200 0.32 -10.28 17.55
CA PRO A 200 -0.53 -9.53 16.68
C PRO A 200 -0.99 -8.23 17.36
N ALA A 201 -0.76 -7.09 16.72
CA ALA A 201 -1.23 -5.79 17.20
C ALA A 201 -2.77 -5.74 17.29
N TYR A 202 -3.47 -6.59 16.52
CA TYR A 202 -4.92 -6.73 16.51
C TYR A 202 -5.33 -8.20 16.50
N THR A 203 -6.42 -8.54 17.19
CA THR A 203 -7.04 -9.87 17.10
C THR A 203 -7.87 -10.00 15.83
N TRP A 204 -8.04 -11.23 15.31
CA TRP A 204 -8.85 -11.51 14.11
C TRP A 204 -10.29 -10.98 14.19
N GLN A 205 -10.82 -10.81 15.40
CA GLN A 205 -12.16 -10.26 15.66
C GLN A 205 -12.31 -8.78 15.26
N VAL A 206 -11.19 -8.06 15.13
CA VAL A 206 -11.15 -6.64 14.73
C VAL A 206 -11.00 -6.49 13.22
N LEU A 207 -10.69 -7.58 12.51
CA LEU A 207 -10.53 -7.58 11.07
C LEU A 207 -11.89 -7.75 10.36
N PRO A 208 -12.05 -7.14 9.18
CA PRO A 208 -13.27 -7.25 8.40
C PRO A 208 -13.59 -8.67 7.95
N THR A 209 -14.87 -8.95 7.69
CA THR A 209 -15.37 -10.22 7.12
C THR A 209 -14.81 -10.47 5.72
N ASN A 210 -14.92 -11.69 5.20
CA ASN A 210 -14.47 -12.04 3.84
C ASN A 210 -15.02 -11.09 2.75
N GLU A 211 -16.17 -10.43 2.98
CA GLU A 211 -16.81 -9.49 2.06
C GLU A 211 -15.89 -8.37 1.57
N VAL A 212 -14.96 -7.88 2.40
CA VAL A 212 -14.05 -6.81 1.97
C VAL A 212 -13.04 -7.26 0.91
N PHE A 213 -12.88 -8.57 0.73
CA PHE A 213 -12.01 -9.16 -0.29
C PHE A 213 -12.76 -9.40 -1.60
N TYR A 214 -14.10 -9.35 -1.65
CA TYR A 214 -14.88 -9.55 -2.87
C TYR A 214 -14.42 -8.65 -4.03
N PRO A 215 -14.09 -7.36 -3.83
CA PRO A 215 -13.58 -6.52 -4.91
C PRO A 215 -12.28 -7.03 -5.54
N LEU A 216 -11.46 -7.79 -4.81
CA LEU A 216 -10.20 -8.34 -5.33
C LEU A 216 -10.43 -9.58 -6.21
N ALA A 217 -11.57 -10.27 -6.12
CA ALA A 217 -11.78 -11.55 -6.79
C ALA A 217 -11.76 -11.41 -8.33
N PRO A 218 -12.43 -10.42 -8.94
CA PRO A 218 -12.37 -10.19 -10.39
C PRO A 218 -10.96 -9.89 -10.94
N LEU A 219 -10.00 -9.53 -10.08
CA LEU A 219 -8.61 -9.33 -10.52
C LEU A 219 -7.96 -10.64 -10.97
N LEU A 220 -8.39 -11.79 -10.44
CA LEU A 220 -7.83 -13.10 -10.79
C LEU A 220 -7.96 -13.43 -12.29
N ASP A 221 -9.06 -13.01 -12.92
CA ASP A 221 -9.37 -13.29 -14.33
C ASP A 221 -8.45 -12.57 -15.31
N LYS A 222 -7.97 -11.39 -14.92
CA LYS A 222 -7.21 -10.46 -15.77
C LYS A 222 -5.76 -10.30 -15.33
N ALA A 223 -5.40 -10.91 -14.21
CA ALA A 223 -4.09 -10.80 -13.59
C ALA A 223 -3.01 -11.57 -14.37
N ASP A 224 -1.80 -10.98 -14.40
CA ASP A 224 -0.60 -11.74 -14.71
C ASP A 224 -0.31 -12.76 -13.60
N TYR A 225 0.60 -13.69 -13.86
CA TYR A 225 0.93 -14.74 -12.88
C TYR A 225 1.44 -14.18 -11.54
N SER A 226 2.10 -13.01 -11.54
CA SER A 226 2.58 -12.46 -10.29
C SER A 226 1.47 -11.82 -9.46
N THR A 227 0.48 -11.22 -10.10
CA THR A 227 -0.69 -10.65 -9.42
C THR A 227 -1.59 -11.77 -8.93
N GLN A 228 -1.76 -12.84 -9.72
CA GLN A 228 -2.40 -14.07 -9.25
C GLN A 228 -1.67 -14.65 -8.04
N ASP A 229 -0.34 -14.72 -8.04
CA ASP A 229 0.42 -15.21 -6.88
C ASP A 229 0.16 -14.41 -5.59
N ALA A 230 0.10 -13.08 -5.70
CA ALA A 230 -0.23 -12.21 -4.57
C ALA A 230 -1.67 -12.46 -4.07
N LEU A 231 -2.63 -12.57 -4.99
CA LEU A 231 -4.05 -12.83 -4.66
C LEU A 231 -4.24 -14.22 -4.05
N ILE A 232 -3.61 -15.25 -4.61
CA ILE A 232 -3.58 -16.62 -4.09
C ILE A 232 -3.00 -16.64 -2.68
N GLY A 233 -1.94 -15.86 -2.42
CA GLY A 233 -1.40 -15.69 -1.07
C GLY A 233 -2.39 -15.06 -0.09
N ILE A 234 -3.19 -14.08 -0.53
CA ILE A 234 -4.23 -13.44 0.29
C ILE A 234 -5.39 -14.42 0.55
N TYR A 235 -5.93 -15.05 -0.48
CA TYR A 235 -7.08 -15.96 -0.35
C TYR A 235 -6.76 -17.26 0.36
N GLY A 236 -5.57 -17.84 0.14
CA GLY A 236 -5.18 -19.12 0.74
C GLY A 236 -5.03 -19.11 2.25
N GLU A 237 -5.21 -17.95 2.85
CA GLU A 237 -5.12 -17.78 4.28
C GLU A 237 -6.45 -17.34 4.92
N LEU A 238 -7.48 -17.04 4.12
CA LEU A 238 -8.82 -16.79 4.66
C LEU A 238 -9.36 -18.07 5.32
N PRO A 239 -10.06 -17.95 6.47
CA PRO A 239 -10.50 -19.11 7.24
C PRO A 239 -11.59 -19.93 6.54
N ALA A 240 -12.34 -19.32 5.63
CA ALA A 240 -13.34 -19.96 4.79
C ALA A 240 -13.33 -19.31 3.40
N LEU A 241 -13.61 -20.10 2.37
CA LEU A 241 -13.60 -19.66 0.97
C LEU A 241 -14.87 -20.06 0.23
N ASP A 242 -15.98 -20.31 0.95
CA ASP A 242 -17.24 -20.77 0.34
C ASP A 242 -18.16 -19.63 -0.14
N ASP A 243 -17.69 -18.38 -0.09
CA ASP A 243 -18.37 -17.21 -0.61
C ASP A 243 -18.48 -17.29 -2.16
N ALA A 244 -19.71 -17.24 -2.70
CA ALA A 244 -19.95 -17.41 -4.13
C ALA A 244 -19.19 -16.36 -4.97
N GLU A 245 -19.11 -15.13 -4.47
CA GLU A 245 -18.45 -13.98 -5.08
C GLU A 245 -16.92 -14.18 -5.21
N ILE A 246 -16.31 -14.91 -4.27
CA ILE A 246 -14.88 -15.25 -4.34
C ILE A 246 -14.69 -16.49 -5.20
N LEU A 247 -15.52 -17.52 -4.98
CA LEU A 247 -15.40 -18.83 -5.62
C LEU A 247 -15.51 -18.77 -7.14
N GLU A 248 -16.38 -17.93 -7.68
CA GLU A 248 -16.58 -17.77 -9.13
C GLU A 248 -15.25 -17.51 -9.85
N HIS A 249 -14.36 -16.71 -9.24
CA HIS A 249 -13.06 -16.35 -9.80
C HIS A 249 -11.91 -17.22 -9.28
N LEU A 250 -11.95 -17.60 -8.00
CA LEU A 250 -10.85 -18.31 -7.34
C LEU A 250 -10.74 -19.77 -7.76
N LEU A 251 -11.87 -20.47 -7.87
CA LEU A 251 -11.85 -21.91 -8.15
C LEU A 251 -11.24 -22.23 -9.52
N PRO A 252 -11.59 -21.56 -10.63
CA PRO A 252 -10.96 -21.81 -11.93
C PRO A 252 -9.43 -21.67 -11.88
N VAL A 253 -8.93 -20.63 -11.21
CA VAL A 253 -7.49 -20.38 -11.07
C VAL A 253 -6.83 -21.44 -10.18
N ALA A 254 -7.45 -21.81 -9.05
CA ALA A 254 -6.92 -22.84 -8.15
C ALA A 254 -6.84 -24.20 -8.84
N LEU A 255 -7.86 -24.58 -9.62
CA LEU A 255 -7.85 -25.81 -10.42
C LEU A 255 -6.79 -25.78 -11.51
N GLN A 256 -6.63 -24.65 -12.21
CA GLN A 256 -5.56 -24.46 -13.19
C GLN A 256 -4.17 -24.62 -12.53
N TRP A 257 -3.95 -23.98 -11.40
CA TRP A 257 -2.69 -24.00 -10.67
C TRP A 257 -2.36 -25.37 -10.11
N SER A 258 -3.36 -26.18 -9.74
CA SER A 258 -3.16 -27.56 -9.27
C SER A 258 -2.49 -28.46 -10.31
N ARG A 259 -2.57 -28.09 -11.60
CA ARG A 259 -1.99 -28.82 -12.74
C ARG A 259 -0.79 -28.10 -13.35
N HIS A 260 -0.30 -27.05 -12.68
CA HIS A 260 0.75 -26.21 -13.21
C HIS A 260 2.11 -26.92 -13.20
N ALA A 261 2.99 -26.63 -14.16
CA ALA A 261 4.31 -27.25 -14.26
C ALA A 261 5.21 -26.92 -13.04
N ASP A 262 5.13 -25.68 -12.56
CA ASP A 262 5.83 -25.19 -11.37
C ASP A 262 5.26 -25.82 -10.07
N PRO A 263 6.06 -26.60 -9.32
CA PRO A 263 5.61 -27.21 -8.06
C PRO A 263 5.25 -26.19 -6.99
N GLU A 264 5.88 -25.01 -6.98
CA GLU A 264 5.58 -23.97 -5.98
C GLU A 264 4.13 -23.48 -6.08
N ARG A 265 3.62 -23.35 -7.31
CA ARG A 265 2.23 -22.97 -7.56
C ARG A 265 1.26 -24.06 -7.13
N ARG A 266 1.58 -25.33 -7.44
CA ARG A 266 0.78 -26.48 -7.00
C ARG A 266 0.71 -26.54 -5.47
N ARG A 267 1.84 -26.31 -4.81
CA ARG A 267 1.94 -26.26 -3.34
C ARG A 267 1.05 -25.18 -2.74
N ARG A 268 1.10 -23.95 -3.28
CA ARG A 268 0.32 -22.81 -2.74
C ARG A 268 -1.19 -23.03 -2.80
N VAL A 269 -1.70 -23.62 -3.88
CA VAL A 269 -3.15 -23.83 -4.02
C VAL A 269 -3.70 -25.00 -3.23
N ALA A 270 -2.84 -25.86 -2.67
CA ALA A 270 -3.29 -26.96 -1.83
C ALA A 270 -4.10 -26.49 -0.62
N ASN A 271 -3.69 -25.40 0.04
CA ASN A 271 -4.45 -24.80 1.14
C ASN A 271 -5.79 -24.24 0.66
N ILE A 272 -5.82 -23.52 -0.46
CA ILE A 272 -7.05 -22.96 -1.02
C ILE A 272 -8.05 -24.07 -1.31
N LEU A 273 -7.63 -25.11 -2.04
CA LEU A 273 -8.50 -26.21 -2.44
C LEU A 273 -9.08 -26.96 -1.22
N ALA A 274 -8.34 -27.02 -0.11
CA ALA A 274 -8.83 -27.63 1.12
C ALA A 274 -9.98 -26.82 1.75
N HIS A 275 -9.94 -25.49 1.69
CA HIS A 275 -10.96 -24.60 2.26
C HIS A 275 -12.17 -24.36 1.35
N ILE A 276 -12.18 -24.94 0.14
CA ILE A 276 -13.31 -24.86 -0.80
C ILE A 276 -14.15 -26.14 -0.70
N ASN A 277 -15.42 -26.01 -0.35
CA ASN A 277 -16.36 -27.12 -0.21
C ASN A 277 -17.04 -27.47 -1.56
N GLN A 278 -16.24 -27.72 -2.60
CA GLN A 278 -16.71 -28.21 -3.89
C GLN A 278 -16.02 -29.50 -4.29
N GLU A 279 -16.77 -30.42 -4.93
CA GLU A 279 -16.27 -31.73 -5.34
C GLU A 279 -15.01 -31.62 -6.22
N SER A 280 -15.00 -30.73 -7.21
CA SER A 280 -13.86 -30.49 -8.09
C SER A 280 -12.60 -30.03 -7.34
N ALA A 281 -12.76 -29.23 -6.28
CA ALA A 281 -11.65 -28.80 -5.44
C ALA A 281 -11.09 -29.95 -4.59
N GLN A 282 -11.98 -30.77 -4.03
CA GLN A 282 -11.61 -31.95 -3.24
C GLN A 282 -10.91 -33.02 -4.10
N GLU A 283 -11.37 -33.24 -5.33
CA GLU A 283 -10.71 -34.10 -6.30
C GLU A 283 -9.30 -33.60 -6.64
N ALA A 284 -9.16 -32.30 -6.95
CA ALA A 284 -7.87 -31.70 -7.25
C ALA A 284 -6.90 -31.81 -6.06
N LEU A 285 -7.37 -31.57 -4.84
CA LEU A 285 -6.58 -31.76 -3.62
C LEU A 285 -6.16 -33.22 -3.42
N CYS A 286 -7.03 -34.18 -3.72
CA CYS A 286 -6.69 -35.60 -3.66
C CYS A 286 -5.59 -35.97 -4.67
N CYS A 287 -5.64 -35.42 -5.90
CA CYS A 287 -4.55 -35.58 -6.86
C CYS A 287 -3.23 -35.03 -6.33
N LEU A 288 -3.23 -33.83 -5.70
CA LEU A 288 -2.02 -33.22 -5.13
C LEU A 288 -1.38 -34.05 -4.00
N GLN A 289 -2.16 -34.84 -3.26
CA GLN A 289 -1.60 -35.74 -2.22
C GLN A 289 -0.72 -36.87 -2.81
N SER A 290 -0.83 -37.10 -4.12
CA SER A 290 -0.03 -38.06 -4.90
C SER A 290 0.89 -37.39 -5.92
N ASP A 291 1.13 -36.08 -5.80
CA ASP A 291 1.99 -35.30 -6.69
C ASP A 291 3.41 -35.89 -6.78
N PRO A 292 4.12 -35.80 -7.93
CA PRO A 292 5.53 -36.22 -8.00
C PRO A 292 6.45 -35.43 -7.05
N ASP A 293 6.13 -34.17 -6.75
CA ASP A 293 6.91 -33.31 -5.86
C ASP A 293 6.59 -33.60 -4.39
N THR A 294 7.63 -33.76 -3.56
CA THR A 294 7.46 -34.12 -2.15
C THR A 294 6.84 -32.99 -1.33
N ASP A 295 7.24 -31.74 -1.58
CA ASP A 295 6.74 -30.58 -0.82
C ASP A 295 5.26 -30.34 -1.12
N VAL A 296 4.86 -30.54 -2.39
CA VAL A 296 3.45 -30.46 -2.80
C VAL A 296 2.62 -31.55 -2.09
N ARG A 297 3.08 -32.81 -2.08
CA ARG A 297 2.37 -33.90 -1.39
C ARG A 297 2.19 -33.64 0.10
N GLU A 298 3.24 -33.19 0.77
CA GLU A 298 3.21 -32.91 2.21
C GLU A 298 2.27 -31.75 2.53
N SER A 299 2.33 -30.68 1.74
CA SER A 299 1.44 -29.53 1.87
C SER A 299 -0.03 -29.94 1.68
N ALA A 300 -0.36 -30.72 0.65
CA ALA A 300 -1.71 -31.19 0.39
C ALA A 300 -2.26 -32.11 1.49
N LYS A 301 -1.44 -33.03 2.01
CA LYS A 301 -1.83 -33.89 3.14
C LYS A 301 -2.07 -33.09 4.41
N SER A 302 -1.21 -32.10 4.67
CA SER A 302 -1.35 -31.19 5.81
C SER A 302 -2.66 -30.41 5.70
N ALA A 303 -2.91 -29.76 4.55
CA ALA A 303 -4.12 -28.98 4.29
C ALA A 303 -5.40 -29.82 4.47
N ALA A 304 -5.44 -31.02 3.88
CA ALA A 304 -6.58 -31.94 4.03
C ALA A 304 -6.78 -32.42 5.49
N GLY A 305 -5.69 -32.52 6.26
CA GLY A 305 -5.72 -32.92 7.66
C GLY A 305 -6.25 -31.83 8.61
N TYR A 306 -6.01 -30.55 8.30
CA TYR A 306 -6.53 -29.42 9.09
C TYR A 306 -8.05 -29.27 8.95
N VAL A 307 -8.59 -29.38 7.73
CA VAL A 307 -10.03 -29.24 7.47
C VAL A 307 -10.84 -30.36 8.14
N ARG A 308 -10.27 -31.56 8.30
CA ARG A 308 -10.94 -32.67 9.02
C ARG A 308 -10.98 -32.49 10.55
N LYS A 309 -10.22 -31.55 11.10
CA LYS A 309 -10.08 -31.32 12.55
C LYS A 309 -10.72 -30.02 13.05
N ALA A 310 -11.01 -29.08 12.14
CA ALA A 310 -11.76 -27.86 12.42
C ALA A 310 -13.26 -28.15 12.45
#